data_AF-A0A9J7IDC0-F1
#
_entry.id   AF-A0A9J7IDC0-F1
#
_cell.length_a   1.000
_cell.length_b   1.000
_cell.length_c   1.000
_cell.angle_alpha   90.00
_cell.angle_beta   90.00
_cell.angle_gamma   90.00
#
_symmetry.space_group_name_H-M   'P 1'
#
loop_
_entity.id
_entity.type
_entity.pdbx_description
1 polymer ?
#
loop_
_entity_poly.entity_id
_entity_poly.type
_entity_poly.pdbx_seq_one_letter_code
_entity_poly.pdbx_strand_id
1 'polypeptide(L)'
;MHVHANEEHRCEICGFVSSSKPAKKRHIEFKHNPEKKHKCSMCEKAFKTPTLLKEHMATHTGIDLYKCAYCDATFKSKSNRSTHYRRHHPVEYNANMIRRSRPTAIDNYSSV
;
A
#
# COMPACT_ATOMS: atom_id res chain seq x y z
N MET A 1 24.60 -10.66 -19.35
CA MET A 1 24.61 -10.76 -17.87
C MET A 1 24.38 -9.36 -17.31
N HIS A 2 23.20 -9.07 -16.77
CA HIS A 2 23.01 -7.79 -16.08
C HIS A 2 23.61 -7.93 -14.68
N VAL A 3 24.78 -7.32 -14.50
CA VAL A 3 25.39 -7.16 -13.18
C VAL A 3 24.48 -6.20 -12.41
N HIS A 4 23.58 -6.73 -11.58
CA HIS A 4 22.92 -5.90 -10.59
C HIS A 4 23.98 -5.51 -9.57
N ALA A 5 24.62 -4.36 -9.78
CA ALA A 5 25.41 -3.71 -8.75
C ALA A 5 24.48 -3.52 -7.55
N ASN A 6 24.71 -4.31 -6.50
CA ASN A 6 23.91 -4.32 -5.29
C ASN A 6 24.28 -3.08 -4.49
N GLU A 7 23.73 -1.94 -4.89
CA GLU A 7 23.94 -0.67 -4.21
C GLU A 7 23.12 -0.71 -2.91
N GLU A 8 23.77 -1.08 -1.80
CA GLU A 8 23.11 -1.23 -0.51
C GLU A 8 22.54 0.12 -0.03
N HIS A 9 21.21 0.21 0.09
CA HIS A 9 20.55 1.42 0.55
C HIS A 9 20.41 1.43 2.07
N ARG A 10 21.57 1.50 2.74
CA ARG A 10 21.72 1.57 4.19
C ARG A 10 21.37 2.96 4.74
N CYS A 11 20.54 3.00 5.77
CA CYS A 11 20.30 4.19 6.57
C CYS A 11 21.50 4.45 7.49
N GLU A 12 22.04 5.66 7.45
CA GLU A 12 23.22 6.04 8.24
C GLU A 12 22.88 6.34 9.71
N ILE A 13 21.59 6.54 10.04
CA ILE A 13 21.15 6.89 11.39
C ILE A 13 20.94 5.64 12.25
N CYS A 14 20.39 4.56 11.68
CA CYS A 14 20.06 3.34 12.41
C CYS A 14 20.58 2.05 11.76
N GLY A 15 21.33 2.14 10.67
CA GLY A 15 21.89 0.99 9.96
C GLY A 15 20.89 0.16 9.17
N PHE A 16 19.59 0.50 9.18
CA PHE A 16 18.55 -0.24 8.44
C PHE A 16 18.85 -0.29 6.95
N VAL A 17 18.92 -1.48 6.37
CA VAL A 17 19.13 -1.68 4.94
C VAL A 17 17.77 -1.79 4.26
N SER A 18 17.59 -1.03 3.19
CA SER A 18 16.37 -1.01 2.39
C SER A 18 16.63 -1.52 0.98
N SER A 19 15.58 -2.00 0.31
CA SER A 19 15.68 -2.58 -1.04
C SER A 19 15.78 -1.55 -2.17
N SER A 20 15.62 -0.25 -1.89
CA SER A 20 15.72 0.82 -2.91
C SER A 20 16.05 2.19 -2.30
N LYS A 21 16.71 3.08 -3.05
CA LYS A 21 16.96 4.50 -2.67
C LYS A 21 15.70 5.21 -2.15
N PRO A 22 14.52 5.17 -2.84
CA PRO A 22 13.31 5.80 -2.32
C PRO A 22 12.81 5.15 -1.03
N ALA A 23 13.01 3.84 -0.82
CA ALA A 23 12.67 3.19 0.43
C ALA A 23 13.55 3.69 1.59
N LYS A 24 14.86 3.90 1.38
CA LYS A 24 15.75 4.55 2.38
C LYS A 24 15.27 5.95 2.74
N LYS A 25 15.02 6.80 1.74
CA LYS A 25 14.57 8.19 1.96
C LYS A 25 13.28 8.22 2.77
N ARG A 26 12.33 7.36 2.42
CA ARG A 26 11.06 7.20 3.11
C ARG A 26 11.22 6.69 4.55
N HIS A 27 12.15 5.74 4.76
CA HIS A 27 12.49 5.27 6.10
C HIS A 27 13.01 6.43 6.97
N ILE A 28 13.96 7.21 6.45
CA ILE A 28 14.54 8.36 7.18
C ILE A 28 13.45 9.38 7.52
N GLU A 29 12.62 9.73 6.54
CA GLU A 29 11.53 10.68 6.70
C GLU A 29 10.51 10.25 7.78
N PHE A 30 10.22 8.95 7.93
CA PHE A 30 9.24 8.49 8.92
C PHE A 30 9.80 8.02 10.24
N LYS A 31 11.04 7.55 10.29
CA LYS A 31 11.63 7.02 11.53
C LYS A 31 12.49 8.06 12.23
N HIS A 32 13.08 8.99 11.49
CA HIS A 32 14.04 9.95 12.03
C HIS A 32 13.59 11.41 11.92
N ASN A 33 12.54 11.72 11.14
CA ASN A 33 11.95 13.05 11.10
C ASN A 33 10.52 13.06 11.69
N PRO A 34 10.33 13.58 12.93
CA PRO A 34 9.01 13.66 13.55
C PRO A 34 8.11 14.76 12.94
N GLU A 35 8.69 15.77 12.30
CA GLU A 35 7.96 16.92 11.74
C GLU A 35 7.26 16.57 10.42
N LYS A 36 7.81 15.62 9.66
CA LYS A 36 7.24 15.17 8.38
C LYS A 36 6.16 14.09 8.48
N LYS A 37 5.70 13.78 9.68
CA LYS A 37 4.62 12.80 9.89
C LYS A 37 3.25 13.48 9.80
N HIS A 38 2.27 12.76 9.27
CA HIS A 38 0.88 13.20 9.29
C HIS A 38 0.28 12.91 10.67
N LYS A 39 0.25 13.92 11.53
CA LYS A 39 -0.27 13.83 12.90
C LYS A 39 -1.80 13.80 12.90
N CYS A 40 -2.37 12.98 13.77
CA CYS A 40 -3.79 13.04 14.08
C CYS A 40 -4.08 14.29 14.92
N SER A 41 -5.23 14.94 14.68
CA SER A 41 -5.68 16.09 15.47
C SER A 41 -6.45 15.68 16.74
N MET A 42 -6.93 14.43 16.79
CA MET A 42 -7.72 13.89 17.91
C MET A 42 -6.87 13.06 18.89
N CYS A 43 -5.66 12.67 18.50
CA CYS A 43 -4.72 11.94 19.36
C CYS A 43 -3.27 12.18 18.91
N GLU A 44 -2.31 11.79 19.75
CA GLU A 44 -0.88 12.01 19.48
C GLU A 44 -0.26 11.03 18.46
N LYS A 45 -1.08 10.23 17.76
CA LYS A 45 -0.60 9.28 16.75
C LYS A 45 -0.20 9.99 15.47
N ALA A 46 0.91 9.53 14.87
CA ALA A 46 1.45 10.08 13.64
C ALA A 46 1.63 9.00 12.58
N PHE A 47 1.26 9.31 11.34
CA PHE A 47 1.19 8.36 10.23
C PHE A 47 2.15 8.74 9.11
N LYS A 48 2.59 7.71 8.39
CA LYS A 48 3.53 7.84 7.28
C LYS A 48 2.89 8.39 6.00
N THR A 49 1.58 8.31 5.82
CA THR A 49 0.95 8.83 4.61
C THR A 49 -0.38 9.48 4.96
N PRO A 50 -0.84 10.45 4.16
CA PRO A 50 -2.13 11.09 4.41
C PRO A 50 -3.28 10.09 4.30
N THR A 51 -3.15 9.08 3.42
CA THR A 51 -4.13 7.98 3.32
C THR A 51 -4.28 7.22 4.63
N LEU A 52 -3.16 6.87 5.28
CA LEU A 52 -3.20 6.14 6.55
C LEU A 52 -3.73 7.01 7.69
N LEU A 53 -3.43 8.31 7.68
CA LEU A 53 -4.07 9.24 8.62
C LEU A 53 -5.59 9.27 8.38
N LYS A 54 -6.06 9.36 7.14
CA LYS A 54 -7.50 9.35 6.81
C LYS A 54 -8.19 8.05 7.27
N GLU A 55 -7.58 6.90 6.99
CA GLU A 55 -8.05 5.58 7.48
C GLU A 55 -8.07 5.51 9.00
N HIS A 56 -7.10 6.14 9.67
CA HIS A 56 -7.11 6.25 11.12
C HIS A 56 -8.21 7.19 11.63
N MET A 57 -8.46 8.32 10.97
CA MET A 57 -9.50 9.26 11.39
C MET A 57 -10.91 8.62 11.39
N ALA A 58 -11.16 7.65 10.51
CA ALA A 58 -12.36 6.81 10.53
C ALA A 58 -12.58 6.07 11.87
N THR A 59 -11.53 5.84 12.65
CA THR A 59 -11.64 5.24 13.99
C THR A 59 -12.18 6.22 15.03
N HIS A 60 -11.93 7.53 14.85
CA HIS A 60 -12.46 8.57 15.72
C HIS A 60 -13.88 9.00 15.32
N THR A 61 -14.13 9.16 14.02
CA THR A 61 -15.43 9.63 13.51
C THR A 61 -16.46 8.52 13.37
N GLY A 62 -16.03 7.26 13.39
CA GLY A 62 -16.91 6.12 13.11
C GLY A 62 -17.32 5.99 11.64
N ILE A 63 -16.81 6.84 10.75
CA ILE A 63 -17.14 6.82 9.33
C ILE A 63 -16.34 5.71 8.64
N ASP A 64 -17.02 4.67 8.17
CA ASP A 64 -16.37 3.67 7.32
C ASP A 64 -16.14 4.22 5.91
N LEU A 65 -14.89 4.10 5.42
CA LEU A 65 -14.46 4.71 4.18
C LEU A 65 -14.59 3.78 2.96
N TYR A 66 -14.65 2.47 3.19
CA TYR A 66 -14.58 1.47 2.14
C TYR A 66 -15.76 0.52 2.24
N LYS A 67 -16.71 0.62 1.31
CA LYS A 67 -17.81 -0.33 1.16
C LYS A 67 -17.40 -1.53 0.30
N CYS A 68 -17.91 -2.71 0.61
CA CYS A 68 -17.92 -3.84 -0.32
C CYS A 68 -18.89 -3.56 -1.48
N ALA A 69 -18.54 -3.97 -2.70
CA ALA A 69 -19.41 -3.78 -3.86
C ALA A 69 -20.53 -4.83 -3.96
N TYR A 70 -20.42 -5.92 -3.19
CA TYR A 70 -21.27 -7.11 -3.32
C TYR A 70 -22.04 -7.44 -2.04
N CYS A 71 -21.88 -6.63 -0.99
CA CYS A 71 -22.66 -6.70 0.24
C CYS A 71 -22.60 -5.35 0.97
N ASP A 72 -23.34 -5.21 2.06
CA ASP A 72 -23.38 -3.97 2.86
C ASP A 72 -22.26 -3.85 3.89
N ALA A 73 -21.26 -4.74 3.86
CA ALA A 73 -20.11 -4.64 4.75
C ALA A 73 -19.26 -3.40 4.44
N THR A 74 -18.99 -2.62 5.48
CA THR A 74 -18.18 -1.40 5.45
C THR A 74 -16.90 -1.57 6.27
N PHE A 75 -15.84 -0.85 5.87
CA PHE A 75 -14.52 -0.97 6.48
C PHE A 75 -13.82 0.38 6.59
N LYS A 76 -13.04 0.54 7.67
CA LYS A 76 -12.19 1.71 7.93
C LYS A 76 -10.91 1.72 7.09
N SER A 77 -10.49 0.57 6.55
CA SER A 77 -9.26 0.45 5.76
C SER A 77 -9.41 -0.33 4.46
N LYS A 78 -8.59 0.00 3.46
CA LYS A 78 -8.56 -0.68 2.17
C LYS A 78 -8.13 -2.14 2.30
N SER A 79 -7.17 -2.42 3.18
CA SER A 79 -6.64 -3.76 3.41
C SER A 79 -7.67 -4.68 4.05
N ASN A 80 -8.46 -4.17 4.99
CA ASN A 80 -9.53 -4.94 5.64
C ASN A 80 -10.62 -5.27 4.62
N ARG A 81 -11.08 -4.29 3.84
CA ARG A 81 -12.03 -4.54 2.74
C ARG A 81 -11.48 -5.57 1.75
N SER A 82 -10.21 -5.45 1.35
CA SER A 82 -9.59 -6.39 0.40
C SER A 82 -9.56 -7.82 0.94
N THR A 83 -9.25 -7.98 2.23
CA THR A 83 -9.23 -9.29 2.90
C THR A 83 -10.64 -9.87 3.01
N HIS A 84 -11.63 -9.06 3.38
CA HIS A 84 -13.03 -9.46 3.33
C HIS A 84 -13.45 -9.87 1.92
N TYR A 85 -13.13 -9.06 0.92
CA TYR A 85 -13.50 -9.31 -0.47
C TYR A 85 -12.93 -10.64 -0.98
N ARG A 86 -11.66 -10.94 -0.66
CA ARG A 86 -11.03 -12.22 -0.98
C ARG A 86 -11.72 -13.42 -0.31
N ARG A 87 -12.13 -13.28 0.95
CA ARG A 87 -12.67 -14.38 1.76
C ARG A 87 -14.16 -14.63 1.55
N HIS A 88 -14.94 -13.57 1.36
CA HIS A 88 -16.41 -13.63 1.27
C HIS A 88 -16.93 -13.54 -0.16
N HIS A 89 -16.13 -13.00 -1.09
CA HIS A 89 -16.48 -12.93 -2.50
C HIS A 89 -15.32 -13.42 -3.39
N PRO A 90 -14.86 -14.67 -3.21
CA PRO A 90 -13.68 -15.19 -3.90
C PRO A 90 -13.84 -15.19 -5.42
N VAL A 91 -15.05 -15.48 -5.94
CA VAL A 91 -15.36 -15.46 -7.38
C VAL A 91 -15.12 -14.08 -7.97
N GLU A 92 -15.76 -13.07 -7.39
CA GLU A 92 -15.65 -11.68 -7.81
C GLU A 92 -14.23 -11.14 -7.65
N TYR A 93 -13.55 -11.49 -6.55
CA TYR A 93 -12.16 -11.13 -6.30
C TYR A 93 -11.23 -11.65 -7.40
N ASN A 94 -11.38 -12.93 -7.77
CA ASN A 94 -10.60 -13.57 -8.81
C ASN A 94 -10.90 -12.97 -10.19
N ALA A 95 -12.17 -12.72 -10.51
CA ALA A 95 -12.55 -12.05 -11.75
C ALA A 95 -11.90 -10.65 -11.88
N ASN A 96 -11.87 -9.88 -10.79
CA ASN A 96 -11.22 -8.56 -10.76
C ASN A 96 -9.68 -8.66 -10.89
N MET A 97 -9.05 -9.68 -10.30
CA MET A 97 -7.62 -9.97 -10.46
C MET A 97 -7.26 -10.26 -11.92
N ILE A 98 -8.07 -11.06 -12.61
CA ILE A 98 -7.86 -11.39 -14.03
C ILE A 98 -7.96 -10.12 -14.88
N ARG A 99 -8.94 -9.25 -14.63
CA ARG A 99 -9.08 -7.97 -15.35
C ARG A 99 -7.94 -6.97 -15.09
N ARG A 100 -7.28 -7.06 -13.93
CA ARG A 100 -6.13 -6.20 -13.57
C ARG A 100 -4.79 -6.74 -14.05
N SER A 101 -4.76 -8.00 -14.48
CA SER A 101 -3.59 -8.60 -15.10
C SER A 101 -3.41 -7.90 -16.44
N ARG A 102 -2.41 -7.02 -16.51
CA ARG A 102 -2.02 -6.33 -17.74
C ARG A 102 -1.86 -7.39 -18.83
N PRO A 103 -2.58 -7.30 -19.97
CA PRO A 103 -2.37 -8.27 -21.04
C PRO A 103 -0.88 -8.24 -21.40
N THR A 104 -0.20 -9.35 -21.18
CA THR A 104 1.13 -9.56 -21.73
C THR A 104 0.93 -9.50 -23.23
N ALA A 105 1.53 -8.50 -23.88
CA ALA A 105 1.67 -8.50 -25.33
C ALA A 105 2.37 -9.82 -25.69
N ILE A 106 1.58 -10.79 -26.15
CA ILE A 106 2.09 -11.83 -27.03
C ILE A 106 2.25 -11.12 -28.37
N ASP A 107 3.44 -10.59 -28.60
CA ASP A 107 3.94 -10.26 -29.93
C ASP A 107 3.82 -11.52 -30.80
N ASN A 108 2.74 -11.59 -31.57
CA ASN A 108 2.66 -12.48 -32.73
C ASN A 108 3.59 -11.92 -33.81
N TYR A 109 4.90 -12.08 -33.61
CA TYR A 109 5.85 -12.15 -34.71
C TYR A 109 6.00 -13.61 -35.10
N SER A 110 5.18 -14.05 -36.05
CA SER A 110 5.52 -15.15 -36.93
C SER A 110 4.90 -14.84 -38.28
N SER A 111 5.73 -14.23 -39.11
CA SER A 111 5.62 -14.27 -40.56
C SER A 111 5.37 -15.70 -41.03
N VAL A 112 4.28 -15.90 -41.78
CA VAL A 112 4.27 -16.69 -43.01
C VAL A 112 3.38 -15.96 -44.01
#